data_AF-A0AAV8YFR3-F1
#
_entry.id   AF-A0AAV8YFR3-F1
#
_cell.length_a   1.000
_cell.length_b   1.000
_cell.length_c   1.000
_cell.angle_alpha   90.00
_cell.angle_beta   90.00
_cell.angle_gamma   90.00
#
_symmetry.space_group_name_H-M   'P 1'
#
loop_
_entity.id
_entity.type
_entity.pdbx_description
1 polymer ?
#
loop_
_entity_poly.entity_id
_entity_poly.type
_entity_poly.pdbx_seq_one_letter_code
_entity_poly.pdbx_strand_id
1 'polypeptide(L)'
;MAKKATFMKKTVRVLKKLGILGYSVSRFSKKKNVFGVHPLVVSTAYIILTLLLASWSRKLVKSIFGDGDSLLRQILLEFIATLELCAACFELIIIADNWGVGAYAFFLFLLTLWWSSHWEDATACPYSTMEEILEGAKSLKTAFFIVASQVLAALVTFRYVQILWALELVETHRGKAFEECTADLQVDMIAGAIIEGVATCICRLTSRILSETDTKFGSILDAFFATMMVVAAFNFSGGYFNPALATSLKLGCEGNTFVEHMVVYWLGATVGSIISVFIFRLRPIQNYIKKARTIKEKEE
;
A
#
# COMPACT_ATOMS: atom_id res chain seq x y z
N MET A 1 -5.71 -25.62 44.77
CA MET A 1 -5.10 -25.66 43.42
C MET A 1 -6.10 -25.91 42.29
N ALA A 2 -7.17 -26.70 42.49
CA ALA A 2 -8.16 -27.00 41.44
C ALA A 2 -8.86 -25.78 40.79
N LYS A 3 -9.19 -24.73 41.55
CA LYS A 3 -9.89 -23.54 41.03
C LYS A 3 -9.07 -22.73 40.00
N LYS A 4 -7.73 -22.66 40.15
CA LYS A 4 -6.84 -21.96 39.19
C LYS A 4 -6.79 -22.68 37.82
N ALA A 5 -6.76 -24.02 37.85
CA ALA A 5 -6.77 -24.83 36.63
C ALA A 5 -8.08 -24.70 35.84
N THR A 6 -9.21 -24.53 36.54
CA THR A 6 -10.52 -24.33 35.91
C THR A 6 -10.67 -22.94 35.28
N PHE A 7 -10.13 -21.90 35.93
CA PHE A 7 -10.10 -20.54 35.39
C PHE A 7 -9.26 -20.49 34.10
N MET A 8 -8.04 -21.04 34.14
CA MET A 8 -7.15 -21.07 32.98
C MET A 8 -7.75 -21.83 31.79
N LYS A 9 -8.45 -22.95 32.03
CA LYS A 9 -9.18 -23.67 30.97
C LYS A 9 -10.34 -22.86 30.39
N LYS A 10 -11.03 -22.06 31.21
CA LYS A 10 -12.13 -21.18 30.75
C LYS A 10 -11.58 -20.03 29.91
N THR A 11 -10.48 -19.40 30.34
CA THR A 11 -9.78 -18.35 29.59
C THR A 11 -9.27 -18.87 28.24
N VAL A 12 -8.61 -20.04 28.21
CA VAL A 12 -8.18 -20.67 26.95
C VAL A 12 -9.35 -20.96 26.01
N ARG A 13 -10.51 -21.34 26.56
CA ARG A 13 -11.70 -21.63 25.75
C ARG A 13 -12.36 -20.35 25.20
N VAL A 14 -12.33 -19.26 25.95
CA VAL A 14 -12.75 -17.92 25.49
C VAL A 14 -11.80 -17.40 24.42
N LEU A 15 -10.48 -17.51 24.63
CA LEU A 15 -9.46 -17.12 23.66
C LEU A 15 -9.56 -17.92 22.34
N LYS A 16 -9.92 -19.21 22.39
CA LYS A 16 -10.21 -20.02 21.19
C LYS A 16 -11.48 -19.57 20.46
N LYS A 17 -12.56 -19.25 21.20
CA LYS A 17 -13.80 -18.72 20.61
C LYS A 17 -13.62 -17.33 19.99
N LEU A 18 -12.70 -16.53 20.52
CA LEU A 18 -12.33 -15.22 19.99
C LEU A 18 -11.30 -15.31 18.84
N GLY A 19 -10.89 -16.51 18.41
CA GLY A 19 -9.92 -16.69 17.32
C GLY A 19 -8.46 -16.42 17.70
N ILE A 20 -8.15 -16.08 18.97
CA ILE A 20 -6.80 -15.74 19.44
C ILE A 20 -5.92 -17.00 19.58
N LEU A 21 -6.52 -18.17 19.81
CA LEU A 21 -5.84 -19.47 19.87
C LEU A 21 -6.44 -20.43 18.82
N GLY A 22 -5.60 -21.00 17.95
CA GLY A 22 -6.04 -21.89 16.87
C GLY A 22 -6.71 -23.19 17.35
N TYR A 23 -7.64 -23.70 16.53
CA TYR A 23 -8.29 -25.00 16.72
C TYR A 23 -7.38 -26.12 16.20
N SER A 24 -7.11 -27.13 17.05
CA SER A 24 -6.36 -28.31 16.62
C SER A 24 -7.29 -29.27 15.87
N VAL A 25 -7.29 -29.20 14.54
CA VAL A 25 -7.88 -30.23 13.68
C VAL A 25 -6.84 -31.34 13.41
N SER A 26 -7.35 -32.55 13.26
CA SER A 26 -6.67 -33.84 13.38
C SER A 26 -5.80 -34.23 12.18
N ARG A 27 -4.64 -34.82 12.51
CA ARG A 27 -4.13 -36.10 11.99
C ARG A 27 -4.16 -36.27 10.45
N PHE A 28 -3.30 -35.55 9.73
CA PHE A 28 -2.44 -36.00 8.60
C PHE A 28 -1.86 -34.79 7.84
N SER A 29 -0.93 -34.05 8.47
CA SER A 29 0.11 -33.17 7.88
C SER A 29 0.59 -32.26 9.01
N LYS A 30 1.67 -32.64 9.69
CA LYS A 30 2.14 -31.99 10.93
C LYS A 30 3.52 -31.34 10.71
N LYS A 31 3.52 -30.12 10.18
CA LYS A 31 4.37 -29.08 10.78
C LYS A 31 3.47 -27.90 11.08
N LYS A 32 3.08 -27.83 12.35
CA LYS A 32 2.37 -26.68 12.93
C LYS A 32 3.38 -25.56 13.06
N ASN A 33 2.93 -24.33 12.83
CA ASN A 33 3.44 -23.11 13.44
C ASN A 33 4.56 -23.33 14.46
N VAL A 34 5.77 -22.84 14.15
CA VAL A 34 6.99 -23.11 14.93
C VAL A 34 6.84 -22.66 16.39
N PHE A 35 6.02 -21.63 16.64
CA PHE A 35 5.88 -20.99 17.94
C PHE A 35 4.47 -21.11 18.55
N GLY A 36 3.50 -21.68 17.83
CA GLY A 36 2.08 -21.70 18.24
C GLY A 36 1.41 -20.31 18.26
N VAL A 37 1.98 -19.33 17.55
CA VAL A 37 1.53 -17.92 17.50
C VAL A 37 0.59 -17.70 16.32
N HIS A 38 -0.64 -17.20 16.51
CA HIS A 38 -1.62 -17.04 15.43
C HIS A 38 -1.00 -16.44 14.14
N PRO A 39 -1.20 -17.02 12.94
CA PRO A 39 -0.49 -16.60 11.72
C PRO A 39 -0.60 -15.11 11.38
N LEU A 40 -1.78 -14.51 11.59
CA LEU A 40 -1.98 -13.06 11.43
C LEU A 40 -1.03 -12.20 12.28
N VAL A 41 -0.61 -12.69 13.46
CA VAL A 41 0.37 -11.99 14.31
C VAL A 41 1.74 -11.97 13.67
N VAL A 42 2.13 -13.05 12.97
CA VAL A 42 3.40 -13.10 12.23
C VAL A 42 3.35 -12.16 11.02
N SER A 43 2.25 -12.16 10.26
CA SER A 43 2.03 -11.18 9.18
C SER A 43 2.09 -9.74 9.69
N THR A 44 1.41 -9.46 10.80
CA THR A 44 1.45 -8.14 11.45
C THR A 44 2.87 -7.79 11.89
N ALA A 45 3.64 -8.75 12.42
CA ALA A 45 5.02 -8.53 12.83
C ALA A 45 5.95 -8.27 11.63
N TYR A 46 5.76 -8.92 10.49
CA TYR A 46 6.50 -8.65 9.26
C TYR A 46 6.19 -7.27 8.69
N ILE A 47 4.91 -6.86 8.71
CA ILE A 47 4.51 -5.49 8.38
C ILE A 47 5.22 -4.51 9.32
N ILE A 48 5.07 -4.65 10.64
CA ILE A 48 5.68 -3.73 11.62
C ILE A 48 7.21 -3.69 11.46
N LEU A 49 7.87 -4.83 11.27
CA LEU A 49 9.31 -4.90 11.02
C LEU A 49 9.70 -4.05 9.80
N THR A 50 8.96 -4.19 8.70
CA THR A 50 9.17 -3.41 7.47
C THR A 50 9.02 -1.91 7.74
N LEU A 51 7.93 -1.51 8.42
CA LEU A 51 7.66 -0.09 8.73
C LEU A 51 8.75 0.52 9.64
N LEU A 52 9.22 -0.25 10.62
CA LEU A 52 10.31 0.16 11.50
C LEU A 52 11.61 0.31 10.74
N LEU A 53 12.02 -0.71 9.97
CA LEU A 53 13.24 -0.65 9.16
C LEU A 53 13.22 0.56 8.22
N ALA A 54 12.12 0.79 7.51
CA ALA A 54 11.97 1.95 6.64
C ALA A 54 12.06 3.28 7.39
N SER A 55 11.44 3.36 8.58
CA SER A 55 11.51 4.57 9.42
C SER A 55 12.93 4.84 9.93
N TRP A 56 13.67 3.80 10.33
CA TRP A 56 15.07 3.92 10.72
C TRP A 56 15.95 4.33 9.54
N SER A 57 15.74 3.73 8.36
CA SER A 57 16.45 4.09 7.13
C SER A 57 16.19 5.54 6.72
N ARG A 58 14.94 6.02 6.78
CA ARG A 58 14.61 7.43 6.52
C ARG A 58 15.33 8.37 7.47
N LYS A 59 15.33 8.05 8.77
CA LYS A 59 16.05 8.84 9.79
C LYS A 59 17.56 8.88 9.51
N LEU A 60 18.15 7.76 9.10
CA LEU A 60 19.57 7.69 8.73
C LEU A 60 19.87 8.57 7.52
N VAL A 61 19.07 8.49 6.45
CA VAL A 61 19.23 9.35 5.27
C VAL A 61 19.15 10.83 5.66
N LYS A 62 18.14 11.21 6.45
CA LYS A 62 18.01 12.60 6.93
C LYS A 62 19.17 13.04 7.81
N SER A 63 19.69 12.15 8.66
CA SER A 63 20.86 12.46 9.49
C SER A 63 22.15 12.65 8.67
N ILE A 64 22.29 11.97 7.53
CA ILE A 64 23.48 12.07 6.66
C ILE A 64 23.40 13.31 5.75
N PHE A 65 22.23 13.57 5.16
CA PHE A 65 22.04 14.62 4.16
C PHE A 65 21.47 15.93 4.72
N GLY A 66 21.04 15.94 5.99
CA GLY A 66 20.35 17.05 6.63
C GLY A 66 18.99 17.36 5.98
N ASP A 67 18.55 18.61 6.16
CA ASP A 67 17.30 19.14 5.60
C ASP A 67 17.48 19.74 4.19
N GLY A 68 18.64 19.52 3.56
CA GLY A 68 18.92 20.05 2.23
C GLY A 68 18.14 19.33 1.12
N ASP A 69 17.70 20.07 0.10
CA ASP A 69 16.98 19.54 -1.06
C ASP A 69 17.90 18.90 -2.11
N SER A 70 18.66 17.89 -1.69
CA SER A 70 19.53 17.16 -2.61
C SER A 70 18.76 16.09 -3.38
N LEU A 71 19.01 15.99 -4.69
CA LEU A 71 18.41 14.95 -5.55
C LEU A 71 18.66 13.54 -5.00
N LEU A 72 19.87 13.28 -4.48
CA LEU A 72 20.21 11.98 -3.92
C LEU A 72 19.38 11.66 -2.66
N ARG A 73 19.13 12.65 -1.79
CA ARG A 73 18.23 12.48 -0.63
C ARG A 73 16.82 12.12 -1.10
N GLN A 74 16.27 12.81 -2.09
CA GLN A 74 14.95 12.50 -2.64
C GLN A 74 14.90 11.07 -3.23
N ILE A 75 15.90 10.70 -4.04
CA ILE A 75 16.03 9.35 -4.62
C ILE A 75 16.02 8.27 -3.54
N LEU A 76 16.78 8.45 -2.46
CA LEU A 76 16.87 7.47 -1.36
C LEU A 76 15.56 7.40 -0.56
N LEU A 77 14.92 8.53 -0.29
CA LEU A 77 13.65 8.56 0.43
C LEU A 77 12.53 7.89 -0.39
N GLU A 78 12.47 8.16 -1.70
CA GLU A 78 11.52 7.51 -2.63
C GLU A 78 11.79 6.01 -2.77
N PHE A 79 13.07 5.60 -2.80
CA PHE A 79 13.44 4.19 -2.78
C PHE A 79 12.94 3.49 -1.50
N ILE A 80 13.17 4.09 -0.34
CA ILE A 80 12.74 3.51 0.95
C ILE A 80 11.21 3.46 1.05
N ALA A 81 10.51 4.53 0.66
CA ALA A 81 9.05 4.57 0.69
C ALA A 81 8.45 3.52 -0.24
N THR A 82 9.00 3.34 -1.45
CA THR A 82 8.52 2.33 -2.40
C THR A 82 8.77 0.91 -1.92
N LEU A 83 9.93 0.64 -1.32
CA LEU A 83 10.23 -0.66 -0.74
C LEU A 83 9.29 -0.98 0.44
N GLU A 84 9.07 -0.01 1.34
CA GLU A 84 8.14 -0.16 2.47
C GLU A 84 6.72 -0.45 2.00
N LEU A 85 6.23 0.32 1.02
CA LEU A 85 4.92 0.14 0.39
C LEU A 85 4.77 -1.27 -0.16
N CYS A 86 5.68 -1.67 -1.05
CA CYS A 86 5.59 -2.94 -1.76
C CYS A 86 5.72 -4.12 -0.78
N ALA A 87 6.63 -4.06 0.19
CA ALA A 87 6.84 -5.14 1.15
C ALA A 87 5.64 -5.34 2.08
N ALA A 88 5.04 -4.24 2.56
CA ALA A 88 3.80 -4.31 3.34
C ALA A 88 2.65 -4.89 2.49
N CYS A 89 2.52 -4.47 1.22
CA CYS A 89 1.49 -4.97 0.32
C CYS A 89 1.66 -6.45 -0.07
N PHE A 90 2.89 -6.97 -0.18
CA PHE A 90 3.10 -8.42 -0.30
C PHE A 90 2.51 -9.17 0.89
N GLU A 91 2.72 -8.68 2.10
CA GLU A 91 2.14 -9.32 3.30
C GLU A 91 0.62 -9.14 3.35
N LEU A 92 0.07 -8.05 2.80
CA LEU A 92 -1.37 -7.89 2.63
C LEU A 92 -1.99 -8.98 1.72
N ILE A 93 -1.25 -9.50 0.72
CA ILE A 93 -1.72 -10.65 -0.09
C ILE A 93 -1.93 -11.87 0.80
N ILE A 94 -0.97 -12.20 1.67
CA ILE A 94 -1.11 -13.28 2.65
C ILE A 94 -2.34 -13.06 3.54
N ILE A 95 -2.58 -11.82 3.96
CA ILE A 95 -3.75 -11.48 4.77
C ILE A 95 -5.06 -11.68 3.98
N ALA A 96 -5.11 -11.23 2.73
CA ALA A 96 -6.28 -11.37 1.86
C ALA A 96 -6.60 -12.85 1.59
N ASP A 97 -5.60 -13.65 1.24
CA ASP A 97 -5.75 -15.07 0.90
C ASP A 97 -6.30 -15.90 2.06
N ASN A 98 -5.99 -15.52 3.30
CA ASN A 98 -6.29 -16.33 4.49
C ASN A 98 -7.44 -15.78 5.36
N TRP A 99 -7.69 -14.46 5.34
CA TRP A 99 -8.75 -13.82 6.13
C TRP A 99 -9.71 -12.94 5.32
N GLY A 100 -9.51 -12.85 4.00
CA GLY A 100 -10.41 -12.17 3.06
C GLY A 100 -10.22 -10.66 2.96
N VAL A 101 -10.96 -10.07 2.02
CA VAL A 101 -10.86 -8.65 1.63
C VAL A 101 -11.16 -7.69 2.79
N GLY A 102 -12.00 -8.08 3.76
CA GLY A 102 -12.29 -7.27 4.94
C GLY A 102 -11.07 -7.06 5.85
N ALA A 103 -10.28 -8.12 6.07
CA ALA A 103 -9.03 -8.03 6.83
C ALA A 103 -7.97 -7.23 6.04
N TYR A 104 -7.85 -7.50 4.74
CA TYR A 104 -7.00 -6.72 3.83
C TYR A 104 -7.30 -5.21 3.92
N ALA A 105 -8.58 -4.83 3.79
CA ALA A 105 -9.01 -3.43 3.82
C ALA A 105 -8.68 -2.76 5.16
N PHE A 106 -8.88 -3.47 6.28
CA PHE A 106 -8.54 -2.94 7.60
C PHE A 106 -7.04 -2.65 7.72
N PHE A 107 -6.17 -3.58 7.31
CA PHE A 107 -4.72 -3.36 7.35
C PHE A 107 -4.26 -2.29 6.36
N LEU A 108 -4.81 -2.27 5.14
CA LEU A 108 -4.51 -1.25 4.15
C LEU A 108 -4.90 0.15 4.65
N PHE A 109 -6.04 0.29 5.32
CA PHE A 109 -6.45 1.54 5.94
C PHE A 109 -5.46 2.02 7.02
N LEU A 110 -4.99 1.12 7.88
CA LEU A 110 -3.98 1.47 8.89
C LEU A 110 -2.63 1.84 8.25
N LEU A 111 -2.25 1.15 7.18
CA LEU A 111 -1.03 1.42 6.43
C LEU A 111 -1.08 2.76 5.69
N THR A 112 -2.21 3.10 5.07
CA THR A 112 -2.40 4.40 4.41
C THR A 112 -2.34 5.56 5.40
N LEU A 113 -2.89 5.40 6.61
CA LEU A 113 -2.68 6.36 7.71
C LEU A 113 -1.19 6.47 8.09
N TRP A 114 -0.51 5.33 8.23
CA TRP A 114 0.91 5.31 8.54
C TRP A 114 1.74 6.03 7.48
N TRP A 115 1.58 5.69 6.20
CA TRP A 115 2.33 6.29 5.09
C TRP A 115 2.08 7.80 5.01
N SER A 116 0.82 8.24 5.14
CA SER A 116 0.44 9.66 5.13
C SER A 116 1.12 10.50 6.22
N SER A 117 1.55 9.88 7.33
CA SER A 117 2.22 10.55 8.44
C SER A 117 3.74 10.38 8.48
N HIS A 118 4.31 9.46 7.69
CA HIS A 118 5.73 9.09 7.78
C HIS A 118 6.56 9.36 6.53
N TRP A 119 5.91 9.52 5.37
CA TRP A 119 6.62 9.69 4.11
C TRP A 119 7.01 11.13 3.79
N GLU A 120 6.44 12.11 4.48
CA GLU A 120 6.68 13.54 4.19
C GLU A 120 6.46 13.82 2.69
N ASP A 121 7.50 14.22 1.96
CA ASP A 121 7.43 14.53 0.53
C ASP A 121 7.55 13.30 -0.38
N ALA A 122 7.93 12.13 0.15
CA ALA A 122 8.04 10.92 -0.65
C ALA A 122 6.65 10.37 -1.00
N THR A 123 6.49 9.92 -2.23
CA THR A 123 5.20 9.50 -2.77
C THR A 123 5.12 8.00 -3.06
N ALA A 124 6.26 7.36 -3.28
CA ALA A 124 6.37 5.97 -3.73
C ALA A 124 5.56 5.67 -5.00
N CYS A 125 5.25 6.69 -5.82
CA CYS A 125 4.33 6.57 -6.94
C CYS A 125 4.82 7.32 -8.20
N PRO A 126 5.05 6.62 -9.32
CA PRO A 126 5.58 7.24 -10.54
C PRO A 126 4.74 8.37 -11.14
N TYR A 127 3.41 8.26 -11.15
CA TYR A 127 2.58 9.32 -11.73
C TYR A 127 2.60 10.59 -10.89
N SER A 128 2.87 10.52 -9.57
CA SER A 128 2.95 11.72 -8.72
C SER A 128 4.09 12.61 -9.21
N THR A 129 5.21 12.01 -9.61
CA THR A 129 6.33 12.73 -10.23
C THR A 129 5.95 13.34 -11.59
N MET A 130 5.04 12.71 -12.34
CA MET A 130 4.50 13.28 -13.59
C MET A 130 3.58 14.48 -13.32
N GLU A 131 2.77 14.43 -12.27
CA GLU A 131 1.96 15.58 -11.82
C GLU A 131 2.86 16.77 -11.48
N GLU A 132 3.95 16.55 -10.75
CA GLU A 132 4.91 17.59 -10.37
C GLU A 132 5.62 18.21 -11.58
N ILE A 133 5.90 17.42 -12.63
CA ILE A 133 6.40 17.96 -13.90
C ILE A 133 5.35 18.87 -14.54
N LEU A 134 4.08 18.43 -14.61
CA LEU A 134 2.97 19.21 -15.17
C LEU A 134 2.64 20.47 -14.37
N GLU A 135 3.00 20.49 -13.09
CA GLU A 135 2.87 21.62 -12.18
C GLU A 135 4.11 22.53 -12.18
N GLY A 136 5.18 22.12 -12.87
CA GLY A 136 6.44 22.88 -12.93
C GLY A 136 7.28 22.79 -11.66
N ALA A 137 6.94 21.87 -10.75
CA ALA A 137 7.64 21.68 -9.47
C ALA A 137 8.92 20.84 -9.61
N LYS A 138 9.00 19.93 -10.58
CA LYS A 138 10.20 19.10 -10.83
C LYS A 138 10.63 19.13 -12.30
N SER A 139 11.95 19.05 -12.51
CA SER A 139 12.52 18.90 -13.85
C SER A 139 12.37 17.46 -14.37
N LEU A 140 12.32 17.29 -15.69
CA LEU A 140 12.28 15.96 -16.33
C LEU A 140 13.45 15.07 -15.91
N LYS A 141 14.65 15.65 -15.74
CA LYS A 141 15.85 14.92 -15.30
C LYS A 141 15.68 14.39 -13.86
N THR A 142 15.23 15.23 -12.94
CA THR A 142 14.97 14.85 -11.54
C THR A 142 13.91 13.75 -11.49
N ALA A 143 12.83 13.93 -12.25
CA ALA A 143 11.73 12.98 -12.32
C ALA A 143 12.16 11.60 -12.81
N PHE A 144 13.00 11.55 -13.86
CA PHE A 144 13.54 10.31 -14.38
C PHE A 144 14.28 9.51 -13.29
N PHE A 145 15.16 10.16 -12.52
CA PHE A 145 15.91 9.46 -11.46
C PHE A 145 15.03 9.02 -10.29
N ILE A 146 13.99 9.78 -9.95
CA ILE A 146 13.02 9.39 -8.91
C ILE A 146 12.21 8.17 -9.38
N VAL A 147 11.63 8.21 -10.57
CA VAL A 147 10.84 7.08 -11.10
C VAL A 147 11.73 5.84 -11.25
N ALA A 148 12.97 6.01 -11.71
CA ALA A 148 13.92 4.90 -11.79
C ALA A 148 14.23 4.30 -10.41
N SER A 149 14.32 5.11 -9.36
CA SER A 149 14.55 4.61 -8.00
C SER A 149 13.34 3.88 -7.43
N GLN A 150 12.12 4.37 -7.70
CA GLN A 150 10.87 3.70 -7.34
C GLN A 150 10.76 2.35 -8.03
N VAL A 151 11.01 2.27 -9.35
CA VAL A 151 11.00 1.00 -10.09
C VAL A 151 12.06 0.04 -9.56
N LEU A 152 13.28 0.53 -9.31
CA LEU A 152 14.34 -0.31 -8.75
C LEU A 152 13.93 -0.87 -7.38
N ALA A 153 13.39 -0.04 -6.49
CA ALA A 153 12.87 -0.45 -5.19
C ALA A 153 11.78 -1.54 -5.33
N ALA A 154 10.80 -1.33 -6.20
CA ALA A 154 9.75 -2.29 -6.51
C ALA A 154 10.33 -3.65 -6.95
N LEU A 155 11.29 -3.66 -7.89
CA LEU A 155 11.89 -4.90 -8.40
C LEU A 155 12.71 -5.67 -7.36
N VAL A 156 13.43 -4.97 -6.46
CA VAL A 156 14.23 -5.65 -5.43
C VAL A 156 13.41 -6.06 -4.21
N THR A 157 12.21 -5.48 -4.00
CA THR A 157 11.38 -5.72 -2.82
C THR A 157 11.04 -7.20 -2.65
N PHE A 158 10.77 -7.92 -3.74
CA PHE A 158 10.43 -9.34 -3.64
C PHE A 158 11.58 -10.14 -3.02
N ARG A 159 12.86 -9.81 -3.28
CA ARG A 159 13.99 -10.49 -2.65
C ARG A 159 14.01 -10.33 -1.13
N TYR A 160 13.67 -9.13 -0.64
CA TYR A 160 13.52 -8.88 0.79
C TYR A 160 12.38 -9.72 1.39
N VAL A 161 11.20 -9.72 0.75
CA VAL A 161 10.03 -10.47 1.20
C VAL A 161 10.29 -11.98 1.17
N GLN A 162 10.96 -12.49 0.13
CA GLN A 162 11.35 -13.90 0.02
C GLN A 162 12.19 -14.35 1.20
N ILE A 163 13.11 -13.52 1.70
CA ILE A 163 13.92 -13.85 2.89
C ILE A 163 13.02 -14.04 4.12
N LEU A 164 12.03 -13.16 4.32
CA LEU A 164 11.09 -13.27 5.44
C LEU A 164 10.22 -14.52 5.28
N TRP A 165 9.62 -14.72 4.11
CA TRP A 165 8.74 -15.86 3.85
C TRP A 165 9.46 -17.20 3.88
N ALA A 166 10.74 -17.27 3.49
CA ALA A 166 11.55 -18.48 3.56
C ALA A 166 11.82 -18.96 4.99
N LEU A 167 11.58 -18.13 6.01
CA LEU A 167 11.61 -18.57 7.40
C LEU A 167 10.46 -19.51 7.76
N GLU A 168 9.37 -19.51 6.98
CA GLU A 168 8.19 -20.37 7.15
C GLU A 168 7.69 -20.48 8.60
N LEU A 169 7.67 -19.35 9.32
CA LEU A 169 7.37 -19.35 10.77
C LEU A 169 5.96 -19.88 11.09
N VAL A 170 5.03 -19.71 10.14
CA VAL A 170 3.63 -20.12 10.21
C VAL A 170 3.17 -20.76 8.91
N GLU A 171 2.09 -21.52 8.98
CA GLU A 171 1.54 -22.28 7.87
C GLU A 171 1.16 -21.44 6.64
N THR A 172 0.78 -20.17 6.84
CA THR A 172 0.38 -19.25 5.76
C THR A 172 1.54 -18.78 4.89
N HIS A 173 2.79 -18.88 5.36
CA HIS A 173 4.01 -18.52 4.62
C HIS A 173 4.69 -19.71 3.96
N ARG A 174 4.20 -20.93 4.21
CA ARG A 174 4.85 -22.15 3.73
C ARG A 174 4.82 -22.22 2.21
N GLY A 175 6.00 -22.37 1.59
CA GLY A 175 6.16 -22.40 0.13
C GLY A 175 5.97 -21.04 -0.56
N LYS A 176 5.47 -20.00 0.12
CA LYS A 176 5.16 -18.69 -0.49
C LYS A 176 6.38 -18.00 -1.10
N ALA A 177 7.58 -18.21 -0.55
CA ALA A 177 8.81 -17.61 -1.08
C ALA A 177 9.15 -18.07 -2.52
N PHE A 178 8.64 -19.23 -2.94
CA PHE A 178 8.93 -19.84 -4.24
C PHE A 178 7.66 -20.19 -5.03
N GLU A 179 6.52 -19.68 -4.59
CA GLU A 179 5.23 -19.90 -5.26
C GLU A 179 5.17 -19.04 -6.54
N GLU A 180 4.64 -19.63 -7.61
CA GLU A 180 4.32 -18.90 -8.83
C GLU A 180 3.12 -17.99 -8.59
N CYS A 181 3.23 -16.74 -9.01
CA CYS A 181 2.17 -15.76 -8.80
C CYS A 181 1.21 -15.71 -9.98
N THR A 182 -0.05 -15.38 -9.70
CA THR A 182 -1.09 -15.10 -10.70
C THR A 182 -1.40 -13.59 -10.74
N ALA A 183 -1.77 -13.12 -11.93
CA ALA A 183 -2.20 -11.76 -12.16
C ALA A 183 -3.62 -11.50 -11.58
N ASP A 184 -3.86 -10.28 -11.09
CA ASP A 184 -5.16 -9.90 -10.50
C ASP A 184 -6.12 -9.26 -11.50
N LEU A 185 -5.69 -9.03 -12.75
CA LEU A 185 -6.57 -8.51 -13.80
C LEU A 185 -7.58 -9.60 -14.20
N GLN A 186 -8.84 -9.39 -13.84
CA GLN A 186 -9.96 -10.30 -14.12
C GLN A 186 -10.88 -9.78 -15.24
N VAL A 187 -10.55 -8.63 -15.83
CA VAL A 187 -11.29 -7.98 -16.92
C VAL A 187 -10.39 -7.78 -18.13
N ASP A 188 -10.97 -7.39 -19.27
CA ASP A 188 -10.16 -7.06 -20.44
C ASP A 188 -9.22 -5.88 -20.19
N MET A 189 -8.12 -5.83 -20.94
CA MET A 189 -7.07 -4.83 -20.81
C MET A 189 -7.59 -3.38 -20.81
N ILE A 190 -8.57 -3.06 -21.68
CA ILE A 190 -9.05 -1.69 -21.81
C ILE A 190 -9.97 -1.34 -20.63
N ALA A 191 -10.88 -2.25 -20.23
CA ALA A 191 -11.67 -2.08 -19.04
C ALA A 191 -10.80 -1.93 -17.79
N GLY A 192 -9.76 -2.75 -17.65
CA GLY A 192 -8.78 -2.65 -16.55
C GLY A 192 -8.10 -1.28 -16.51
N ALA A 193 -7.63 -0.79 -17.67
CA ALA A 193 -7.01 0.54 -17.77
C ALA A 193 -7.98 1.67 -17.44
N ILE A 194 -9.25 1.56 -17.83
CA ILE A 194 -10.30 2.52 -17.47
C ILE A 194 -10.57 2.49 -15.97
N ILE A 195 -10.66 1.31 -15.35
CA ILE A 195 -10.90 1.16 -13.90
C ILE A 195 -9.76 1.78 -13.11
N GLU A 196 -8.51 1.42 -13.41
CA GLU A 196 -7.32 2.00 -12.78
C GLU A 196 -7.28 3.51 -12.99
N GLY A 197 -7.48 3.99 -14.22
CA GLY A 197 -7.42 5.42 -14.53
C GLY A 197 -8.53 6.24 -13.86
N VAL A 198 -9.78 5.79 -13.89
CA VAL A 198 -10.90 6.50 -13.26
C VAL A 198 -10.73 6.52 -11.74
N ALA A 199 -10.40 5.38 -11.13
CA ALA A 199 -10.21 5.31 -9.69
C ALA A 199 -9.00 6.13 -9.23
N THR A 200 -7.86 6.09 -9.95
CA THR A 200 -6.72 6.98 -9.69
C THR A 200 -7.15 8.45 -9.80
N CYS A 201 -7.87 8.83 -10.86
CA CYS A 201 -8.34 10.21 -11.02
C CYS A 201 -9.18 10.69 -9.83
N ILE A 202 -10.13 9.86 -9.39
CA ILE A 202 -11.02 10.20 -8.28
C ILE A 202 -10.23 10.26 -6.96
N CYS A 203 -9.36 9.29 -6.67
CA CYS A 203 -8.48 9.31 -5.51
C CYS A 203 -7.66 10.60 -5.46
N ARG A 204 -6.94 10.92 -6.55
CA ARG A 204 -6.08 12.12 -6.62
C ARG A 204 -6.86 13.42 -6.45
N LEU A 205 -8.04 13.52 -7.07
CA LEU A 205 -8.91 14.69 -6.91
C LEU A 205 -9.39 14.84 -5.46
N THR A 206 -9.84 13.74 -4.84
CA THR A 206 -10.28 13.72 -3.44
C THR A 206 -9.15 14.13 -2.50
N SER A 207 -7.95 13.54 -2.63
CA SER A 207 -6.80 13.88 -1.78
C SER A 207 -6.43 15.36 -1.90
N ARG A 208 -6.38 15.90 -3.12
CA ARG A 208 -6.08 17.32 -3.37
C ARG A 208 -7.14 18.25 -2.77
N ILE A 209 -8.43 17.93 -2.92
CA ILE A 209 -9.52 18.73 -2.33
C ILE A 209 -9.46 18.69 -0.80
N LEU A 210 -9.28 17.52 -0.20
CA LEU A 210 -9.21 17.37 1.25
C LEU A 210 -8.02 18.14 1.84
N SER A 211 -6.85 18.03 1.20
CA SER A 211 -5.64 18.76 1.58
C SER A 211 -5.84 20.27 1.48
N GLU A 212 -6.40 20.75 0.37
CA GLU A 212 -6.52 22.19 0.14
C GLU A 212 -7.62 22.83 0.99
N THR A 213 -8.72 22.13 1.26
CA THR A 213 -9.75 22.63 2.17
C THR A 213 -9.39 22.52 3.65
N ASP A 214 -8.23 21.92 3.97
CA ASP A 214 -7.77 21.65 5.33
C ASP A 214 -8.88 21.00 6.19
N THR A 215 -9.52 19.98 5.62
CA THR A 215 -10.67 19.31 6.26
C THR A 215 -10.24 18.67 7.58
N LYS A 216 -11.03 18.84 8.64
CA LYS A 216 -10.80 18.15 9.91
C LYS A 216 -10.79 16.63 9.70
N PHE A 217 -9.73 15.97 10.15
CA PHE A 217 -9.46 14.54 9.87
C PHE A 217 -9.27 14.21 8.39
N GLY A 218 -8.81 15.17 7.57
CA GLY A 218 -8.60 15.01 6.13
C GLY A 218 -7.77 13.77 5.77
N SER A 219 -6.66 13.51 6.48
CA SER A 219 -5.83 12.31 6.26
C SER A 219 -6.58 11.00 6.55
N ILE A 220 -7.49 10.99 7.52
CA ILE A 220 -8.31 9.80 7.84
C ILE A 220 -9.34 9.56 6.75
N LEU A 221 -10.01 10.64 6.29
CA LEU A 221 -10.98 10.56 5.21
C LEU A 221 -10.32 10.13 3.89
N ASP A 222 -9.13 10.65 3.59
CA ASP A 222 -8.35 10.30 2.41
C ASP A 222 -7.92 8.83 2.44
N ALA A 223 -7.33 8.38 3.55
CA ALA A 223 -6.96 6.97 3.75
C ALA A 223 -8.16 6.01 3.62
N PHE A 224 -9.30 6.39 4.22
CA PHE A 224 -10.53 5.60 4.13
C PHE A 224 -11.05 5.55 2.69
N PHE A 225 -11.11 6.69 2.01
CA PHE A 225 -11.58 6.79 0.64
C PHE A 225 -10.69 6.00 -0.33
N ALA A 226 -9.36 6.16 -0.23
CA ALA A 226 -8.41 5.40 -1.03
C ALA A 226 -8.57 3.89 -0.82
N THR A 227 -8.67 3.45 0.44
CA THR A 227 -8.91 2.04 0.77
C THR A 227 -10.22 1.52 0.15
N MET A 228 -11.29 2.31 0.21
CA MET A 228 -12.58 1.93 -0.40
C MET A 228 -12.49 1.80 -1.93
N MET A 229 -11.72 2.67 -2.59
CA MET A 229 -11.48 2.55 -4.04
C MET A 229 -10.69 1.30 -4.39
N VAL A 230 -9.68 0.93 -3.57
CA VAL A 230 -8.92 -0.31 -3.77
C VAL A 230 -9.85 -1.51 -3.63
N VAL A 231 -10.66 -1.55 -2.57
CA VAL A 231 -11.65 -2.62 -2.36
C VAL A 231 -12.67 -2.70 -3.50
N ALA A 232 -13.12 -1.56 -4.03
CA ALA A 232 -14.06 -1.51 -5.15
C ALA A 232 -13.46 -2.07 -6.45
N ALA A 233 -12.17 -1.86 -6.70
CA ALA A 233 -11.46 -2.36 -7.88
C ALA A 233 -10.82 -3.75 -7.67
N PHE A 234 -10.82 -4.28 -6.45
CA PHE A 234 -10.06 -5.47 -6.03
C PHE A 234 -10.30 -6.68 -6.95
N ASN A 235 -11.55 -7.01 -7.23
CA ASN A 235 -11.92 -8.17 -8.06
C ASN A 235 -11.88 -7.90 -9.58
N PHE A 236 -11.43 -6.72 -10.01
CA PHE A 236 -11.38 -6.35 -11.43
C PHE A 236 -9.94 -6.17 -11.92
N SER A 237 -9.18 -5.28 -11.29
CA SER A 237 -7.78 -5.00 -11.64
C SER A 237 -6.79 -5.29 -10.51
N GLY A 238 -7.28 -5.63 -9.31
CA GLY A 238 -6.51 -5.64 -8.06
C GLY A 238 -6.52 -4.29 -7.33
N GLY A 239 -6.92 -3.20 -8.01
CA GLY A 239 -7.02 -1.86 -7.43
C GLY A 239 -5.67 -1.28 -6.98
N TYR A 240 -4.67 -1.32 -7.85
CA TYR A 240 -3.31 -0.96 -7.46
C TYR A 240 -3.10 0.55 -7.38
N PHE A 241 -3.62 1.29 -8.37
CA PHE A 241 -3.51 2.74 -8.51
C PHE A 241 -2.10 3.28 -8.26
N ASN A 242 -1.07 2.48 -8.54
CA ASN A 242 0.33 2.84 -8.37
C ASN A 242 1.16 1.93 -9.29
N PRO A 243 1.80 2.49 -10.34
CA PRO A 243 2.56 1.72 -11.30
C PRO A 243 3.74 0.93 -10.69
N ALA A 244 4.45 1.49 -9.70
CA ALA A 244 5.56 0.82 -9.04
C ALA A 244 5.07 -0.35 -8.18
N LEU A 245 3.98 -0.15 -7.43
CA LEU A 245 3.36 -1.21 -6.62
C LEU A 245 2.86 -2.36 -7.50
N ALA A 246 2.08 -2.08 -8.55
CA ALA A 246 1.59 -3.10 -9.47
C ALA A 246 2.77 -3.88 -10.09
N THR A 247 3.83 -3.15 -10.49
CA THR A 247 5.05 -3.77 -11.02
C THR A 247 5.71 -4.70 -10.00
N SER A 248 5.82 -4.29 -8.74
CA SER A 248 6.41 -5.13 -7.70
C SER A 248 5.64 -6.42 -7.48
N LEU A 249 4.30 -6.36 -7.44
CA LEU A 249 3.47 -7.49 -7.01
C LEU A 249 3.07 -8.42 -8.15
N LYS A 250 2.96 -7.90 -9.38
CA LYS A 250 2.26 -8.62 -10.46
C LYS A 250 3.00 -8.68 -11.81
N LEU A 251 4.10 -7.94 -12.00
CA LEU A 251 4.81 -8.00 -13.27
C LEU A 251 5.42 -9.39 -13.49
N GLY A 252 5.03 -10.05 -14.58
CA GLY A 252 5.53 -11.38 -14.94
C GLY A 252 4.80 -12.54 -14.26
N CYS A 253 3.74 -12.27 -13.50
CA CYS A 253 2.83 -13.31 -13.02
C CYS A 253 2.01 -13.93 -14.15
N GLU A 254 1.59 -15.18 -13.97
CA GLU A 254 0.75 -15.88 -14.94
C GLU A 254 -0.61 -15.20 -15.09
N GLY A 255 -1.09 -15.04 -16.33
CA GLY A 255 -2.43 -14.49 -16.63
C GLY A 255 -2.42 -13.17 -17.40
N ASN A 256 -1.34 -12.37 -17.30
CA ASN A 256 -1.20 -11.11 -18.03
C ASN A 256 0.11 -11.04 -18.82
N THR A 257 0.04 -10.47 -20.01
CA THR A 257 1.22 -10.10 -20.80
C THR A 257 1.87 -8.83 -20.24
N PHE A 258 3.14 -8.62 -20.61
CA PHE A 258 3.86 -7.37 -20.30
C PHE A 258 3.10 -6.13 -20.82
N VAL A 259 2.53 -6.22 -22.02
CA VAL A 259 1.79 -5.10 -22.64
C VAL A 259 0.53 -4.79 -21.83
N GLU A 260 -0.25 -5.79 -21.44
CA GLU A 260 -1.43 -5.60 -20.61
C GLU A 260 -1.08 -4.94 -19.27
N HIS A 261 0.01 -5.39 -18.63
CA HIS A 261 0.50 -4.77 -17.40
C HIS A 261 0.83 -3.28 -17.59
N MET A 262 1.56 -2.94 -18.66
CA MET A 262 1.94 -1.55 -18.94
C MET A 262 0.71 -0.69 -19.28
N VAL A 263 -0.23 -1.20 -20.07
CA VAL A 263 -1.42 -0.43 -20.45
C VAL A 263 -2.33 -0.20 -19.25
N VAL A 264 -2.58 -1.22 -18.44
CA VAL A 264 -3.49 -1.13 -17.30
C VAL A 264 -2.88 -0.30 -16.17
N TYR A 265 -1.72 -0.71 -15.66
CA TYR A 265 -1.19 -0.19 -14.40
C TYR A 265 -0.28 1.02 -14.56
N TRP A 266 0.36 1.20 -15.72
CA TRP A 266 1.19 2.37 -15.99
C TRP A 266 0.40 3.44 -16.73
N LEU A 267 -0.09 3.14 -17.93
CA LEU A 267 -0.79 4.12 -18.76
C LEU A 267 -2.12 4.52 -18.14
N GLY A 268 -2.97 3.57 -17.74
CA GLY A 268 -4.28 3.84 -17.12
C GLY A 268 -4.17 4.76 -15.90
N ALA A 269 -3.43 4.34 -14.89
CA ALA A 269 -3.22 5.12 -13.67
C ALA A 269 -2.60 6.51 -13.93
N THR A 270 -1.58 6.59 -14.79
CA THR A 270 -0.92 7.87 -15.11
C THR A 270 -1.86 8.82 -15.84
N VAL A 271 -2.63 8.34 -16.83
CA VAL A 271 -3.64 9.16 -17.52
C VAL A 271 -4.70 9.65 -16.54
N GLY A 272 -5.18 8.79 -15.65
CA GLY A 272 -6.11 9.16 -14.58
C GLY A 272 -5.59 10.27 -13.68
N SER A 273 -4.37 10.12 -13.20
CA SER A 273 -3.66 11.12 -12.39
C SER A 273 -3.53 12.46 -13.13
N ILE A 274 -3.10 12.47 -14.39
CA ILE A 274 -2.97 13.69 -15.21
C ILE A 274 -4.34 14.38 -15.40
N ILE A 275 -5.39 13.62 -15.71
CA ILE A 275 -6.75 14.15 -15.83
C ILE A 275 -7.19 14.82 -14.53
N SER A 276 -6.85 14.23 -13.37
CA SER A 276 -7.19 14.81 -12.07
C SER A 276 -6.59 16.21 -11.87
N VAL A 277 -5.37 16.46 -12.34
CA VAL A 277 -4.71 17.78 -12.28
C VAL A 277 -5.49 18.80 -13.11
N PHE A 278 -5.91 18.43 -14.32
CA PHE A 278 -6.71 19.32 -15.16
C PHE A 278 -8.09 19.61 -14.56
N ILE A 279 -8.78 18.59 -14.05
CA ILE A 279 -10.08 18.73 -13.38
C ILE A 279 -9.94 19.64 -12.15
N PHE A 280 -8.90 19.43 -11.35
CA PHE A 280 -8.63 20.23 -10.15
C PHE A 280 -8.48 21.71 -10.48
N ARG A 281 -7.88 22.06 -11.63
CA ARG A 281 -7.71 23.45 -12.09
C ARG A 281 -8.99 24.09 -12.66
N LEU A 282 -10.09 23.34 -12.83
CA LEU A 282 -11.33 23.89 -13.36
C LEU A 282 -11.94 24.92 -12.37
N ARG A 283 -12.50 26.01 -12.93
CA ARG A 283 -13.09 27.11 -12.15
C ARG A 283 -14.14 26.66 -11.12
N PRO A 284 -15.06 25.72 -11.42
CA PRO A 284 -16.03 25.26 -10.43
C PRO A 284 -15.39 24.63 -9.19
N ILE A 285 -14.35 23.80 -9.38
CA ILE A 285 -13.62 23.14 -8.29
C ILE A 285 -12.86 24.18 -7.47
N GLN A 286 -12.15 25.09 -8.13
CA GLN A 286 -11.41 26.16 -7.46
C GLN A 286 -12.32 27.11 -6.68
N ASN A 287 -13.50 27.43 -7.20
CA ASN A 287 -14.50 28.24 -6.50
C ASN A 287 -15.05 27.52 -5.26
N TYR A 288 -15.28 26.20 -5.36
CA TYR A 288 -15.70 25.39 -4.22
C TYR A 288 -14.64 25.39 -3.12
N ILE A 289 -13.37 25.14 -3.44
CA ILE A 289 -12.26 25.13 -2.47
C ILE A 289 -12.13 26.48 -1.77
N LYS A 290 -12.16 27.59 -2.53
CA LYS A 290 -12.12 28.95 -1.96
C LYS A 290 -13.27 29.19 -0.99
N LYS A 291 -14.49 28.80 -1.37
CA LYS A 291 -15.68 28.94 -0.51
C LYS A 291 -15.53 28.12 0.78
N ALA A 292 -15.05 26.88 0.68
CA ALA A 292 -14.85 26.01 1.84
C ALA A 292 -13.82 26.60 2.82
N ARG A 293 -12.70 27.12 2.32
CA ARG A 293 -11.69 27.82 3.13
C ARG A 293 -12.27 29.02 3.88
N THR A 294 -13.00 29.89 3.17
CA THR A 294 -13.61 31.08 3.79
C THR A 294 -14.66 30.74 4.85
N ILE A 295 -15.36 29.60 4.73
CA ILE A 295 -16.28 29.14 5.77
C ILE A 295 -15.49 28.72 7.01
N LYS A 296 -14.43 27.93 6.83
CA LYS A 296 -13.57 27.46 7.92
C LYS A 296 -12.93 28.63 8.68
N GLU A 297 -12.37 29.61 7.97
CA GLU A 297 -11.77 30.81 8.57
C GLU A 297 -12.77 31.65 9.40
N LYS A 298 -14.09 31.50 9.20
CA LYS A 298 -15.11 32.18 9.99
C LYS A 298 -15.55 31.39 11.22
N GLU A 299 -15.24 30.10 11.27
CA GLU A 299 -15.60 29.19 12.37
C GLU A 299 -14.46 29.09 13.42
N GLU A 300 -13.24 29.51 13.07
CA GLU A 300 -12.06 29.65 13.95
C GLU A 300 -11.98 31.04 14.60
#